data_AF-A0A1M7B4A5-F1
#
_entry.id   AF-A0A1M7B4A5-F1
#
_cell.length_a   1.000
_cell.length_b   1.000
_cell.length_c   1.000
_cell.angle_alpha   90.00
_cell.angle_beta   90.00
_cell.angle_gamma   90.00
#
_symmetry.space_group_name_H-M   'P 1'
#
loop_
_entity.id
_entity.type
_entity.pdbx_description
1 polymer ?
#
loop_
_entity_poly.entity_id
_entity_poly.type
_entity_poly.pdbx_seq_one_letter_code
_entity_poly.pdbx_strand_id
1 'polypeptide(L)'
;MTYDDFNEAEMEAEFAEDEDIRRAALGFISDAWAEAIASGVDTDAVAHAAMFTALADLVATYGEDAVAKLAEGLPDRILRGDYTVNRILQ
;
A
#
# COMPACT_ATOMS: atom_id res chain seq x y z
N MET A 1 1.73 35.93 14.91
CA MET A 1 1.34 34.71 14.20
C MET A 1 0.63 35.12 12.93
N THR A 2 1.28 34.91 11.79
CA THR A 2 0.69 35.05 10.46
C THR A 2 -0.22 33.84 10.21
N TYR A 3 -1.20 33.99 9.31
CA TYR A 3 -2.07 32.89 8.89
C TYR A 3 -1.30 31.70 8.26
N ASP A 4 -0.08 31.94 7.77
CA ASP A 4 0.85 30.91 7.26
C ASP A 4 1.30 29.91 8.33
N ASP A 5 1.66 30.39 9.52
CA ASP A 5 2.26 29.60 10.60
C ASP A 5 1.26 28.60 11.22
N PHE A 6 -0.05 28.91 11.10
CA PHE A 6 -1.13 28.05 11.55
C PHE A 6 -1.47 26.97 10.50
N ASN A 7 -1.37 27.32 9.21
CA ASN A 7 -1.68 26.44 8.09
C ASN A 7 -0.58 25.39 7.86
N GLU A 8 0.68 25.74 8.12
CA GLU A 8 1.81 24.81 8.05
C GLU A 8 1.74 23.74 9.17
N ALA A 9 1.36 24.15 10.39
CA ALA A 9 1.16 23.24 11.52
C ALA A 9 -0.05 22.29 11.34
N GLU A 10 -1.16 22.78 10.77
CA GLU A 10 -2.33 21.93 10.45
C GLU A 10 -1.99 20.90 9.36
N MET A 11 -1.26 21.31 8.33
CA MET A 11 -0.85 20.42 7.25
C MET A 11 0.15 19.35 7.75
N GLU A 12 1.13 19.72 8.58
CA GLU A 12 2.03 18.75 9.22
C GLU A 12 1.27 17.74 10.11
N ALA A 13 0.24 18.20 10.83
CA ALA A 13 -0.61 17.34 11.63
C ALA A 13 -1.42 16.36 10.77
N GLU A 14 -2.04 16.83 9.67
CA GLU A 14 -2.77 15.98 8.72
C GLU A 14 -1.85 14.91 8.07
N PHE A 15 -0.64 15.30 7.65
CA PHE A 15 0.33 14.35 7.11
C PHE A 15 0.78 13.29 8.13
N ALA A 16 0.97 13.68 9.40
CA ALA A 16 1.32 12.76 10.47
C ALA A 16 0.17 11.77 10.75
N GLU A 17 -1.07 12.25 10.77
CA GLU A 17 -2.27 11.40 10.90
C GLU A 17 -2.39 10.41 9.73
N ASP A 18 -2.19 10.86 8.49
CA ASP A 18 -2.17 10.02 7.30
C ASP A 18 -1.08 8.93 7.35
N GLU A 19 0.11 9.27 7.84
CA GLU A 19 1.19 8.31 8.00
C GLU A 19 0.84 7.25 9.05
N ASP A 20 0.29 7.65 10.19
CA ASP A 20 -0.13 6.74 11.25
C ASP A 20 -1.26 5.82 10.81
N ILE A 21 -2.24 6.33 10.07
CA ILE A 21 -3.30 5.52 9.44
C ILE A 21 -2.69 4.50 8.49
N ARG A 22 -1.75 4.90 7.64
CA ARG A 22 -1.09 3.99 6.68
C ARG A 22 -0.28 2.91 7.40
N ARG A 23 0.43 3.26 8.47
CA ARG A 23 1.17 2.30 9.31
C ARG A 23 0.23 1.31 9.99
N ALA A 24 -0.90 1.79 10.52
CA ALA A 24 -1.91 0.93 11.14
C ALA A 24 -2.51 -0.05 10.11
N ALA A 25 -2.87 0.43 8.91
CA ALA A 25 -3.37 -0.41 7.83
C ALA A 25 -2.36 -1.51 7.42
N LEU A 26 -1.07 -1.16 7.34
CA LEU A 26 -0.01 -2.13 7.06
C LEU A 26 0.11 -3.18 8.18
N GLY A 27 -0.07 -2.78 9.44
CA GLY A 27 -0.13 -3.69 10.57
C GLY A 27 -1.24 -4.72 10.42
N PHE A 28 -2.47 -4.29 10.13
CA PHE A 28 -3.59 -5.20 9.90
C PHE A 28 -3.34 -6.19 8.76
N ILE A 29 -2.76 -5.73 7.65
CA ILE A 29 -2.41 -6.62 6.52
C ILE A 29 -1.33 -7.62 6.94
N SER A 30 -0.33 -7.18 7.71
CA SER A 30 0.77 -8.04 8.18
C SER A 30 0.26 -9.14 9.12
N ASP A 31 -0.66 -8.80 10.03
CA ASP A 31 -1.26 -9.75 10.95
C ASP A 31 -2.13 -10.77 10.21
N ALA A 32 -2.98 -10.32 9.28
CA ALA A 32 -3.78 -11.19 8.43
C ALA A 32 -2.91 -12.15 7.59
N TRP A 33 -1.75 -11.65 7.13
CA TRP A 33 -0.78 -12.47 6.40
C TRP A 33 -0.16 -13.55 7.29
N ALA A 34 0.25 -13.20 8.51
CA ALA A 34 0.80 -14.14 9.47
C ALA A 34 -0.22 -15.23 9.85
N GLU A 35 -1.49 -14.86 10.02
CA GLU A 35 -2.58 -15.78 10.31
C GLU A 35 -2.86 -16.76 9.15
N ALA A 36 -2.83 -16.28 7.91
CA ALA A 36 -2.97 -17.12 6.72
C ALA A 36 -1.87 -18.19 6.64
N ILE A 37 -0.62 -17.79 6.89
CA ILE A 37 0.53 -18.72 6.95
C ILE A 37 0.36 -19.73 8.09
N ALA A 38 -0.01 -19.26 9.28
CA ALA A 38 -0.22 -20.12 10.45
C ALA A 38 -1.35 -21.16 10.22
N SER A 39 -2.33 -20.81 9.39
CA SER A 39 -3.42 -21.70 8.97
C SER A 39 -3.04 -22.69 7.86
N GLY A 40 -1.79 -22.64 7.37
CA GLY A 40 -1.28 -23.51 6.32
C GLY A 40 -1.70 -23.11 4.90
N VAL A 41 -2.14 -21.86 4.70
CA VAL A 41 -2.45 -21.34 3.37
C VAL A 41 -1.14 -21.03 2.63
N ASP A 42 -1.09 -21.40 1.35
CA ASP A 42 0.04 -21.10 0.48
C ASP A 42 0.22 -19.59 0.31
N THR A 43 1.43 -19.08 0.55
CA THR A 43 1.76 -17.66 0.47
C THR A 43 1.52 -17.07 -0.92
N ASP A 44 1.72 -17.86 -1.96
CA ASP A 44 1.46 -17.41 -3.34
C ASP A 44 -0.03 -17.20 -3.57
N ALA A 45 -0.87 -18.09 -3.02
CA ALA A 45 -2.33 -17.95 -3.06
C ALA A 45 -2.81 -16.71 -2.28
N VAL A 46 -2.22 -16.45 -1.10
CA VAL A 46 -2.53 -15.25 -0.29
C VAL A 46 -2.13 -13.97 -1.04
N ALA A 47 -0.97 -13.95 -1.69
CA ALA A 47 -0.52 -12.82 -2.50
C ALA A 47 -1.47 -12.51 -3.65
N HIS A 48 -1.90 -13.53 -4.38
CA HIS A 48 -2.84 -13.40 -5.48
C HIS A 48 -4.20 -12.87 -5.00
N ALA A 49 -4.70 -13.42 -3.88
CA ALA A 49 -5.95 -12.95 -3.28
C ALA A 49 -5.85 -11.49 -2.82
N ALA A 50 -4.77 -11.10 -2.15
CA ALA A 50 -4.55 -9.73 -1.70
C ALA A 50 -4.49 -8.75 -2.88
N MET A 51 -3.78 -9.10 -3.96
CA MET A 51 -3.70 -8.28 -5.16
C MET A 51 -5.08 -8.12 -5.82
N PHE A 52 -5.86 -9.19 -5.91
CA PHE A 52 -7.21 -9.14 -6.46
C PHE A 52 -8.11 -8.22 -5.61
N THR A 53 -8.14 -8.42 -4.29
CA THR A 53 -8.97 -7.60 -3.38
C THR A 53 -8.59 -6.13 -3.46
N ALA A 54 -7.29 -5.81 -3.44
CA ALA A 54 -6.82 -4.43 -3.54
C ALA A 54 -7.24 -3.78 -4.87
N LEU A 55 -7.07 -4.48 -6.00
CA LEU A 55 -7.48 -3.94 -7.30
C LEU A 55 -9.00 -3.81 -7.41
N ALA A 56 -9.78 -4.75 -6.88
CA ALA A 56 -11.23 -4.71 -6.89
C ALA A 56 -11.76 -3.51 -6.09
N ASP A 57 -11.23 -3.25 -4.89
CA ASP A 57 -11.62 -2.10 -4.07
C ASP A 57 -11.25 -0.77 -4.73
N LEU A 58 -10.06 -0.70 -5.35
CA LEU A 58 -9.65 0.48 -6.11
C LEU A 58 -10.57 0.72 -7.31
N VAL A 59 -10.95 -0.33 -8.05
CA VAL A 59 -11.87 -0.22 -9.19
C VAL A 59 -13.26 0.21 -8.72
N ALA A 60 -13.76 -0.35 -7.62
CA ALA A 60 -15.04 0.04 -7.05
C ALA A 60 -15.08 1.51 -6.63
N THR A 61 -13.95 2.05 -6.16
CA THR A 61 -13.84 3.42 -5.67
C THR A 61 -13.58 4.44 -6.80
N TYR A 62 -12.72 4.09 -7.76
CA TYR A 62 -12.16 5.03 -8.73
C TYR A 62 -12.49 4.71 -10.20
N GLY A 63 -13.06 3.54 -10.49
CA GLY A 63 -13.39 3.06 -11.85
C GLY A 63 -12.23 2.35 -12.56
N GLU A 64 -12.54 1.55 -13.58
CA GLU A 64 -11.56 0.71 -14.28
C GLU A 64 -10.43 1.52 -14.94
N ASP A 65 -10.77 2.61 -15.63
CA ASP A 65 -9.81 3.42 -16.38
C ASP A 65 -8.74 4.06 -15.47
N ALA A 66 -9.17 4.54 -14.29
CA ALA A 66 -8.26 5.17 -13.33
C ALA A 66 -7.27 4.15 -12.76
N VAL A 67 -7.75 2.94 -12.44
CA VAL A 67 -6.91 1.86 -11.90
C VAL A 67 -6.01 1.27 -12.97
N ALA A 68 -6.48 1.13 -14.21
CA ALA A 68 -5.65 0.72 -15.33
C ALA A 68 -4.46 1.67 -15.50
N LYS A 69 -4.72 2.98 -15.49
CA LYS A 69 -3.68 4.01 -15.58
C LYS A 69 -2.71 3.98 -14.40
N LEU A 70 -3.21 3.74 -13.19
CA LEU A 70 -2.36 3.53 -12.01
C LEU A 70 -1.42 2.32 -12.20
N ALA A 71 -1.92 1.25 -12.81
CA ALA A 71 -1.20 0.00 -12.99
C ALA A 71 -0.15 0.00 -14.12
N GLU A 72 -0.23 0.94 -15.07
CA GLU A 72 0.67 1.03 -16.24
C GLU A 72 2.17 1.00 -15.85
N GLY A 73 2.53 1.62 -14.72
CA GLY A 73 3.91 1.68 -14.24
C GLY A 73 4.37 0.46 -13.42
N LEU A 74 3.48 -0.47 -13.07
CA LEU A 74 3.82 -1.60 -12.19
C LEU A 74 4.88 -2.53 -12.80
N PRO A 75 4.80 -2.94 -14.09
CA PRO A 75 5.82 -3.80 -14.67
C PRO A 75 7.22 -3.21 -14.58
N ASP A 76 7.38 -1.92 -14.91
CA ASP A 76 8.66 -1.23 -14.84
C ASP A 76 9.21 -1.18 -13.41
N ARG A 77 8.36 -0.90 -12.42
CA ARG A 77 8.74 -0.90 -11.01
C ARG A 77 9.20 -2.28 -10.52
N ILE A 78 8.50 -3.34 -10.93
CA ILE A 78 8.88 -4.73 -10.64
C ILE A 78 10.25 -5.05 -11.23
N LEU A 79 10.47 -4.71 -12.50
CA LEU A 79 11.73 -4.98 -13.21
C LEU A 79 12.92 -4.18 -12.66
N ARG A 80 12.69 -2.96 -12.15
CA ARG A 80 13.71 -2.17 -11.43
C ARG A 80 14.03 -2.71 -10.03
N GLY A 81 13.21 -3.63 -9.53
CA GLY A 81 13.34 -4.25 -8.23
C GLY A 81 12.83 -3.37 -7.08
N ASP A 82 11.89 -2.46 -7.34
CA ASP A 82 11.29 -1.58 -6.31
C ASP A 82 10.59 -2.39 -5.20
N TYR A 83 10.17 -3.62 -5.52
CA TYR A 83 9.51 -4.55 -4.59
C TYR A 83 10.45 -5.68 -4.10
N THR A 84 11.74 -5.64 -4.45
CA THR A 84 12.73 -6.61 -3.96
C THR A 84 13.23 -6.16 -2.59
N VAL A 85 12.55 -6.62 -1.53
CA VAL A 85 12.81 -6.19 -0.15
C VAL A 85 14.12 -6.77 0.42
N ASN A 86 14.60 -7.89 -0.13
CA ASN A 86 15.87 -8.55 0.25
C ASN A 86 16.93 -8.42 -0.86
N ARG A 87 17.27 -7.19 -1.28
CA ARG A 87 18.40 -7.00 -2.21
C ARG A 87 19.71 -7.22 -1.43
N ILE A 88 20.35 -8.37 -1.64
CA ILE A 88 21.77 -8.54 -1.27
C ILE A 88 22.55 -7.58 -2.17
N LEU A 89 23.15 -6.54 -1.59
CA LEU A 89 24.11 -5.70 -2.31
C LEU A 89 25.23 -6.64 -2.80
N GLN A 90 25.30 -6.86 -4.11
CA GLN A 90 26.41 -7.57 -4.75
C GLN A 90 27.58 -6.61 -4.98
#